data_AF-A0A3L7TBK5-F1
#
_entry.id   AF-A0A3L7TBK5-F1
#
_cell.length_a   1.000
_cell.length_b   1.000
_cell.length_c   1.000
_cell.angle_alpha   90.00
_cell.angle_beta   90.00
_cell.angle_gamma   90.00
#
_symmetry.space_group_name_H-M   'P 1'
#
loop_
_entity.id
_entity.type
_entity.pdbx_description
1 polymer ?
#
loop_
_entity_poly.entity_id
_entity_poly.type
_entity_poly.pdbx_seq_one_letter_code
_entity_poly.pdbx_strand_id
1 'polypeptide(L)'
;MLRRSFVNEVGARVTGKFFLPSDSARERKRECRNECECEGVHARSVQRARVRYPSFMSTAKDLTKTDRRIFVTADNHFGHTDALTWYGREYASVDAMDTAMIDAINAAVDAQDILIHLGDFFVKGGGRNWDSADIKRAQEYRERIACKRLHLIQGNHDPRGEKKFDALFESVDEIITAKGIAGVAERVVLFHYPLEQWQGRPTGAFHLHGHVHGFGTTVARRHDCGIDAKENGCTPMRFDALIGHLRESPPSGFVRT
;
A
#
# COMPACT_ATOMS: atom_id res chain seq x y z
N MET A 1 4.72 38.25 55.37
CA MET A 1 4.87 37.14 56.33
C MET A 1 3.83 36.09 55.96
N LEU A 2 4.09 34.82 55.65
CA LEU A 2 5.27 33.98 55.73
C LEU A 2 5.13 32.91 54.62
N ARG A 3 6.21 32.66 53.88
CA ARG A 3 6.38 31.51 52.98
C ARG A 3 6.39 30.22 53.78
N ARG A 4 6.01 29.09 53.17
CA ARG A 4 6.68 27.80 53.39
C ARG A 4 6.48 26.85 52.21
N SER A 5 7.55 26.72 51.46
CA SER A 5 7.95 25.62 50.61
C SER A 5 8.11 24.33 51.43
N PHE A 6 7.85 23.17 50.82
CA PHE A 6 8.53 21.93 51.18
C PHE A 6 8.93 21.15 49.92
N VAL A 7 10.23 20.87 49.94
CA VAL A 7 11.04 20.09 49.00
C VAL A 7 10.95 18.64 49.47
N ASN A 8 11.01 17.68 48.54
CA ASN A 8 11.52 16.36 48.87
C ASN A 8 12.45 15.89 47.74
N GLU A 9 13.74 15.90 48.06
CA GLU A 9 14.81 15.17 47.39
C GLU A 9 14.73 13.70 47.78
N VAL A 10 14.92 12.78 46.82
CA VAL A 10 15.69 11.56 47.06
C VAL A 10 16.47 11.25 45.78
N GLY A 11 17.80 11.24 45.90
CA GLY A 11 18.72 10.98 44.79
C GLY A 11 18.99 9.50 44.56
N ALA A 12 19.38 9.18 43.34
CA ALA A 12 20.31 8.09 43.03
C ALA A 12 21.08 8.45 41.76
N ARG A 13 22.42 8.50 41.88
CA ARG A 13 23.36 8.78 40.79
C ARG A 13 23.51 7.54 39.91
N VAL A 14 23.51 7.73 38.59
CA VAL A 14 24.20 6.84 37.64
C VAL A 14 25.01 7.70 36.68
N THR A 15 26.32 7.49 36.70
CA THR A 15 27.32 8.17 35.88
C THR A 15 27.45 7.49 34.52
N GLY A 16 27.24 8.23 33.43
CA GLY A 16 27.61 7.83 32.07
C GLY A 16 28.22 9.02 31.33
N LYS A 17 29.51 8.94 31.00
CA LYS A 17 30.29 9.99 30.33
C LYS A 17 29.80 10.18 28.89
N PHE A 18 29.39 11.40 28.55
CA PHE A 18 29.24 11.86 27.17
C PHE A 18 30.61 12.25 26.62
N PHE A 19 30.99 11.72 25.45
CA PHE A 19 32.19 12.13 24.72
C PHE A 19 31.74 12.85 23.45
N LEU A 20 31.98 14.17 23.39
CA LEU A 20 31.84 14.97 22.17
C LEU A 20 33.23 15.06 21.49
N PRO A 21 33.35 14.84 20.17
CA PRO A 21 34.62 15.07 19.49
C PRO A 21 34.82 16.56 19.20
N SER A 22 36.01 17.05 19.55
CA SER A 22 36.49 18.42 19.29
C SER A 22 37.10 18.56 17.90
N ASP A 23 36.81 19.68 17.24
CA ASP A 23 37.47 20.15 16.03
C ASP A 23 38.98 20.37 16.22
N SER A 24 39.79 19.79 15.34
CA SER A 24 41.05 20.42 14.92
C SER A 24 41.46 19.91 13.52
N ALA A 25 41.43 20.82 12.56
CA ALA A 25 41.94 20.62 11.21
C ALA A 25 43.44 20.97 11.17
N ARG A 26 44.27 20.14 10.52
CA ARG A 26 45.24 20.57 9.47
C ARG A 26 46.14 19.44 8.99
N GLU A 27 46.33 19.44 7.68
CA GLU A 27 47.53 19.04 6.92
C GLU A 27 47.98 17.58 6.97
N ARG A 28 47.90 16.92 5.81
CA ARG A 28 49.09 16.48 5.05
C ARG A 28 48.68 15.95 3.67
N LYS A 29 48.96 16.74 2.63
CA LYS A 29 49.17 16.26 1.26
C LYS A 29 50.37 15.31 1.26
N ARG A 30 50.25 14.13 0.67
CA ARG A 30 51.39 13.40 0.07
C ARG A 30 50.92 12.64 -1.18
N GLU A 31 51.69 12.85 -2.23
CA GLU A 31 51.60 12.25 -3.56
C GLU A 31 51.67 10.72 -3.49
N CYS A 32 50.91 10.04 -4.35
CA CYS A 32 51.18 8.67 -4.75
C CYS A 32 51.69 8.68 -6.19
N ARG A 33 53.01 8.70 -6.33
CA ARG A 33 53.71 8.05 -7.44
C ARG A 33 54.34 6.78 -6.87
N ASN A 34 53.96 5.62 -7.39
CA ASN A 34 54.91 4.65 -7.93
C ASN A 34 54.18 3.42 -8.44
N GLU A 35 54.67 2.97 -9.57
CA GLU A 35 54.34 1.78 -10.32
C GLU A 35 54.41 0.52 -9.43
N CYS A 36 53.42 -0.35 -9.58
CA CYS A 36 53.55 -1.74 -9.18
C CYS A 36 52.89 -2.58 -10.28
N GLU A 37 53.73 -3.22 -11.07
CA GLU A 37 53.35 -4.21 -12.06
C GLU A 37 52.68 -5.40 -11.35
N CYS A 38 51.51 -5.80 -11.84
CA CYS A 38 50.88 -7.06 -11.46
C CYS A 38 50.51 -7.78 -12.75
N GLU A 39 51.21 -8.88 -13.00
CA GLU A 39 51.11 -9.74 -14.16
C GLU A 39 49.69 -10.29 -14.37
N GLY A 40 49.36 -10.52 -15.64
CA GLY A 40 48.03 -10.84 -16.12
C GLY A 40 47.43 -12.13 -15.55
N VAL A 41 46.25 -11.98 -14.97
CA VAL A 41 45.26 -13.06 -14.87
C VAL A 41 44.17 -12.78 -15.89
N HIS A 42 44.02 -13.68 -16.85
CA HIS A 42 43.01 -13.59 -17.92
C HIS A 42 41.61 -13.38 -17.32
N ALA A 43 41.04 -12.19 -17.53
CA ALA A 43 39.65 -11.90 -17.22
C ALA A 43 38.75 -12.69 -18.19
N ARG A 44 38.32 -13.89 -17.78
CA ARG A 44 37.21 -14.58 -18.44
C ARG A 44 35.98 -13.71 -18.24
N SER A 45 35.50 -13.10 -19.33
CA SER A 45 34.22 -12.40 -19.33
C SER A 45 33.12 -13.37 -18.96
N VAL A 46 32.61 -13.29 -17.73
CA VAL A 46 31.37 -13.98 -17.35
C VAL A 46 30.25 -13.29 -18.12
N GLN A 47 29.89 -13.82 -19.28
CA GLN A 47 28.62 -13.48 -19.92
C GLN A 47 27.51 -13.93 -18.98
N ARG A 48 27.06 -13.02 -18.10
CA ARG A 48 25.83 -13.24 -17.34
C ARG A 48 24.72 -13.35 -18.38
N ALA A 49 24.18 -14.56 -18.52
CA ALA A 49 22.98 -14.78 -19.32
C ALA A 49 21.93 -13.77 -18.86
N ARG A 50 21.49 -12.89 -19.77
CA ARG A 50 20.36 -12.00 -19.50
C ARG A 50 19.16 -12.92 -19.32
N VAL A 51 18.70 -13.07 -18.08
CA VAL A 51 17.41 -13.69 -17.78
C VAL A 51 16.36 -12.86 -18.52
N ARG A 52 15.87 -13.36 -19.65
CA ARG A 52 14.72 -12.78 -20.33
C ARG A 52 13.50 -13.20 -19.53
N TYR A 53 13.04 -12.32 -18.66
CA TYR A 53 11.72 -12.45 -18.08
C TYR A 53 10.69 -12.46 -19.22
N PRO A 54 9.71 -13.36 -19.22
CA PRO A 54 8.61 -13.28 -20.17
C PRO A 54 7.99 -11.88 -20.07
N SER A 55 7.78 -11.24 -21.21
CA SER A 55 7.30 -9.85 -21.28
C SER A 55 5.81 -9.79 -20.98
N PHE A 56 5.42 -10.08 -19.75
CA PHE A 56 4.12 -9.67 -19.26
C PHE A 56 4.15 -8.14 -19.16
N MET A 57 3.12 -7.50 -19.72
CA MET A 57 2.92 -6.07 -19.54
C MET A 57 2.71 -5.81 -18.05
N SER A 58 3.41 -4.84 -17.45
CA SER A 58 3.15 -4.51 -16.04
C SER A 58 1.70 -4.06 -15.86
N THR A 59 1.11 -4.31 -14.70
CA THR A 59 -0.25 -3.89 -14.34
C THR A 59 -0.46 -2.41 -14.63
N ALA A 60 0.49 -1.56 -14.23
CA ALA A 60 0.50 -0.14 -14.55
C ALA A 60 0.34 0.17 -16.05
N LYS A 61 0.99 -0.61 -16.92
CA LYS A 61 0.92 -0.41 -18.37
C LYS A 61 -0.36 -1.00 -18.97
N ASP A 62 -0.96 -2.02 -18.34
CA ASP A 62 -2.28 -2.53 -18.72
C ASP A 62 -3.39 -1.54 -18.39
N LEU A 63 -3.41 -1.04 -17.16
CA LEU A 63 -4.39 -0.06 -16.68
C LEU A 63 -4.36 1.27 -17.44
N THR A 64 -3.25 1.59 -18.12
CA THR A 64 -3.12 2.80 -18.95
C THR A 64 -3.55 2.62 -20.40
N LYS A 65 -3.81 1.38 -20.82
CA LYS A 65 -4.22 1.04 -22.19
C LYS A 65 -5.62 0.48 -22.29
N THR A 66 -6.19 0.04 -21.17
CA THR A 66 -7.55 -0.48 -21.10
C THR A 66 -8.58 0.60 -21.38
N ASP A 67 -9.65 0.22 -22.08
CA ASP A 67 -10.89 0.98 -22.28
C ASP A 67 -12.03 0.50 -21.36
N ARG A 68 -11.80 -0.58 -20.59
CA ARG A 68 -12.75 -1.12 -19.61
C ARG A 68 -12.97 -0.14 -18.45
N ARG A 69 -14.16 -0.20 -17.84
CA ARG A 69 -14.43 0.53 -16.60
C ARG A 69 -13.57 -0.04 -15.48
N ILE A 70 -13.06 0.85 -14.64
CA ILE A 70 -12.27 0.50 -13.47
C ILE A 70 -13.07 0.87 -12.23
N PHE A 71 -13.07 -0.03 -11.26
CA PHE A 71 -13.62 0.17 -9.92
C PHE A 71 -12.53 -0.05 -8.87
N VAL A 72 -12.66 0.63 -7.74
CA VAL A 72 -11.70 0.54 -6.62
C VAL A 72 -12.44 0.29 -5.32
N THR A 73 -11.92 -0.62 -4.50
CA THR A 73 -12.37 -0.91 -3.13
C THR A 73 -11.15 -1.26 -2.28
N ALA A 74 -11.30 -1.33 -0.95
CA ALA A 74 -10.26 -1.78 -0.04
C ALA A 74 -10.86 -2.36 1.24
N ASP A 75 -10.03 -3.08 2.00
CA ASP A 75 -10.33 -3.47 3.38
C ASP A 75 -11.63 -4.30 3.53
N ASN A 76 -11.95 -5.16 2.56
CA ASN A 76 -13.09 -6.06 2.69
C ASN A 76 -12.96 -6.99 3.90
N HIS A 77 -11.75 -7.45 4.24
CA HIS A 77 -11.49 -8.34 5.38
C HIS A 77 -12.45 -9.54 5.41
N PHE A 78 -12.62 -10.24 4.28
CA PHE A 78 -13.50 -11.42 4.23
C PHE A 78 -13.09 -12.44 5.30
N GLY A 79 -14.07 -13.04 5.96
CA GLY A 79 -13.86 -14.02 7.04
C GLY A 79 -13.37 -13.44 8.37
N HIS A 80 -13.29 -12.11 8.52
CA HIS A 80 -12.80 -11.48 9.75
C HIS A 80 -13.93 -11.25 10.76
N THR A 81 -14.10 -12.18 11.71
CA THR A 81 -15.15 -12.06 12.74
C THR A 81 -14.99 -10.80 13.61
N ASP A 82 -13.76 -10.44 13.97
CA ASP A 82 -13.51 -9.28 14.83
C ASP A 82 -13.84 -7.94 14.15
N ALA A 83 -13.89 -7.89 12.81
CA ALA A 83 -14.26 -6.69 12.04
C ALA A 83 -15.67 -6.17 12.40
N LEU A 84 -16.58 -7.06 12.79
CA LEU A 84 -17.91 -6.69 13.27
C LEU A 84 -17.83 -5.70 14.44
N THR A 85 -16.88 -5.91 15.34
CA THR A 85 -16.72 -5.11 16.55
C THR A 85 -15.69 -3.99 16.39
N TRP A 86 -14.53 -4.28 15.79
CA TRP A 86 -13.42 -3.32 15.71
C TRP A 86 -13.72 -2.12 14.81
N TYR A 87 -14.42 -2.37 13.71
CA TYR A 87 -14.77 -1.33 12.74
C TYR A 87 -16.25 -0.94 12.80
N GLY A 88 -17.01 -1.54 13.74
CA GLY A 88 -18.44 -1.26 13.91
C GLY A 88 -19.29 -1.68 12.71
N ARG A 89 -18.96 -2.81 12.07
CA ARG A 89 -19.75 -3.35 10.96
C ARG A 89 -20.99 -4.04 11.51
N GLU A 90 -22.14 -3.37 11.38
CA GLU A 90 -23.42 -3.78 11.98
C GLU A 90 -24.10 -4.95 11.23
N TYR A 91 -23.48 -6.14 11.24
CA TYR A 91 -24.04 -7.38 10.70
C TYR A 91 -24.26 -8.42 11.80
N ALA A 92 -25.28 -9.27 11.62
CA ALA A 92 -25.61 -10.33 12.57
C ALA A 92 -24.54 -11.43 12.68
N SER A 93 -23.73 -11.62 11.62
CA SER A 93 -22.64 -12.59 11.57
C SER A 93 -21.63 -12.21 10.49
N VAL A 94 -20.44 -12.82 10.53
CA VAL A 94 -19.41 -12.67 9.50
C VAL A 94 -19.90 -13.16 8.13
N ASP A 95 -20.69 -14.24 8.09
CA ASP A 95 -21.25 -14.77 6.85
C ASP A 95 -22.27 -13.80 6.22
N ALA A 96 -23.08 -13.13 7.05
CA ALA A 96 -24.02 -12.11 6.60
C ALA A 96 -23.28 -10.87 6.07
N MET A 97 -22.22 -10.44 6.76
CA MET A 97 -21.33 -9.36 6.35
C MET A 97 -20.68 -9.65 4.99
N ASP A 98 -19.99 -10.78 4.88
CA ASP A 98 -19.26 -11.15 3.68
C ASP A 98 -20.20 -11.31 2.47
N THR A 99 -21.40 -11.86 2.69
CA THR A 99 -22.41 -12.00 1.64
C THR A 99 -22.91 -10.64 1.16
N ALA A 100 -23.25 -9.73 2.07
CA ALA A 100 -23.68 -8.38 1.70
C ALA A 100 -22.60 -7.61 0.94
N MET A 101 -21.32 -7.75 1.34
CA MET A 101 -20.20 -7.12 0.63
C MET A 101 -20.00 -7.69 -0.77
N ILE A 102 -20.12 -9.01 -0.94
CA ILE A 102 -20.03 -9.65 -2.25
C ILE A 102 -21.20 -9.21 -3.14
N ASP A 103 -22.41 -9.14 -2.60
CA ASP A 103 -23.59 -8.68 -3.33
C ASP A 103 -23.42 -7.22 -3.75
N ALA A 104 -22.89 -6.36 -2.88
CA ALA A 104 -22.55 -4.98 -3.19
C ALA A 104 -21.49 -4.85 -4.29
N ILE A 105 -20.43 -5.68 -4.24
CA ILE A 105 -19.43 -5.75 -5.32
C ILE A 105 -20.10 -6.15 -6.63
N ASN A 106 -20.83 -7.25 -6.64
CA ASN A 106 -21.46 -7.80 -7.84
C ASN A 106 -22.59 -6.91 -8.41
N ALA A 107 -23.19 -6.06 -7.59
CA ALA A 107 -24.12 -5.03 -8.05
C ALA A 107 -23.42 -3.84 -8.70
N ALA A 108 -22.16 -3.55 -8.31
CA ALA A 108 -21.39 -2.43 -8.83
C ALA A 108 -20.58 -2.77 -10.09
N VAL A 109 -20.07 -4.01 -10.21
CA VAL A 109 -19.15 -4.41 -11.27
C VAL A 109 -19.65 -5.58 -12.09
N ASP A 110 -19.45 -5.50 -13.41
CA ASP A 110 -19.72 -6.57 -14.36
C ASP A 110 -18.50 -7.49 -14.55
N ALA A 111 -18.72 -8.68 -15.13
CA ALA A 111 -17.67 -9.67 -15.36
C ALA A 111 -16.49 -9.16 -16.22
N GLN A 112 -16.74 -8.15 -17.07
CA GLN A 112 -15.74 -7.57 -17.98
C GLN A 112 -15.11 -6.27 -17.46
N ASP A 113 -15.53 -5.76 -16.31
CA ASP A 113 -14.86 -4.61 -15.70
C ASP A 113 -13.51 -5.01 -15.10
N ILE A 114 -12.79 -4.01 -14.60
CA ILE A 114 -11.59 -4.20 -13.80
C ILE A 114 -11.91 -3.76 -12.38
N LEU A 115 -11.64 -4.63 -11.40
CA LEU A 115 -11.70 -4.30 -9.98
C LEU A 115 -10.29 -4.23 -9.41
N ILE A 116 -9.94 -3.10 -8.81
CA ILE A 116 -8.70 -2.91 -8.05
C ILE A 116 -9.04 -2.96 -6.56
N HIS A 117 -8.45 -3.91 -5.85
CA HIS A 117 -8.61 -4.04 -4.40
C HIS A 117 -7.35 -3.51 -3.70
N LEU A 118 -7.46 -2.47 -2.88
CA LEU A 118 -6.32 -1.85 -2.18
C LEU A 118 -6.01 -2.54 -0.86
N GLY A 119 -5.81 -3.86 -0.91
CA GLY A 119 -5.27 -4.65 0.19
C GLY A 119 -6.29 -5.08 1.24
N ASP A 120 -5.89 -6.06 2.04
CA ASP A 120 -6.66 -6.68 3.11
C ASP A 120 -7.96 -7.33 2.58
N PHE A 121 -7.79 -8.17 1.55
CA PHE A 121 -8.90 -8.87 0.89
C PHE A 121 -9.56 -9.88 1.81
N PHE A 122 -8.76 -10.73 2.44
CA PHE A 122 -9.21 -11.81 3.32
C PHE A 122 -8.32 -11.87 4.56
N VAL A 123 -8.91 -12.16 5.72
CA VAL A 123 -8.16 -12.35 6.97
C VAL A 123 -8.11 -13.83 7.33
N LYS A 124 -6.89 -14.36 7.42
CA LYS A 124 -6.64 -15.74 7.84
C LYS A 124 -7.24 -16.06 9.21
N GLY A 125 -7.64 -17.31 9.41
CA GLY A 125 -8.23 -17.75 10.67
C GLY A 125 -7.15 -18.19 11.66
N GLY A 126 -7.02 -17.48 12.80
CA GLY A 126 -6.13 -17.90 13.89
C GLY A 126 -4.65 -18.10 13.49
N GLY A 127 -3.82 -18.52 14.46
CA GLY A 127 -2.42 -18.90 14.20
C GLY A 127 -1.48 -17.76 13.77
N ARG A 128 -0.20 -18.08 13.54
CA ARG A 128 0.84 -17.10 13.12
C ARG A 128 1.05 -17.05 11.61
N ASN A 129 0.80 -18.14 10.90
CA ASN A 129 1.10 -18.29 9.49
C ASN A 129 -0.17 -18.62 8.70
N TRP A 130 -0.16 -18.29 7.42
CA TRP A 130 -1.14 -18.76 6.46
C TRP A 130 -0.99 -20.27 6.23
N ASP A 131 -2.11 -20.97 6.09
CA ASP A 131 -2.14 -22.38 5.70
C ASP A 131 -3.02 -22.65 4.47
N SER A 132 -3.07 -23.91 4.04
CA SER A 132 -3.85 -24.27 2.84
C SER A 132 -5.37 -24.11 3.03
N ALA A 133 -5.88 -24.14 4.26
CA ALA A 133 -7.29 -23.91 4.54
C ALA A 133 -7.64 -22.41 4.41
N ASP A 134 -6.75 -21.52 4.84
CA ASP A 134 -6.88 -20.08 4.61
C ASP A 134 -6.94 -19.74 3.11
N ILE A 135 -6.02 -20.32 2.33
CA ILE A 135 -5.99 -20.13 0.87
C ILE A 135 -7.27 -20.62 0.22
N LYS A 136 -7.77 -21.79 0.63
CA LYS A 136 -9.02 -22.34 0.12
C LYS A 136 -10.20 -21.41 0.43
N ARG A 137 -10.29 -20.86 1.64
CA ARG A 137 -11.36 -19.92 1.99
C ARG A 137 -11.27 -18.62 1.20
N ALA A 138 -10.08 -18.05 1.06
CA ALA A 138 -9.86 -16.88 0.20
C ALA A 138 -10.31 -17.14 -1.25
N GLN A 139 -10.03 -18.34 -1.78
CA GLN A 139 -10.49 -18.78 -3.10
C GLN A 139 -12.03 -18.85 -3.17
N GLU A 140 -12.69 -19.41 -2.16
CA GLU A 140 -14.16 -19.50 -2.09
C GLU A 140 -14.82 -18.10 -2.15
N TYR A 141 -14.25 -17.09 -1.48
CA TYR A 141 -14.71 -15.70 -1.61
C TYR A 141 -14.44 -15.12 -3.00
N ARG A 142 -13.23 -15.34 -3.54
CA ARG A 142 -12.84 -14.85 -4.87
C ARG A 142 -13.76 -15.38 -5.98
N GLU A 143 -14.19 -16.64 -5.89
CA GLU A 143 -15.06 -17.30 -6.87
C GLU A 143 -16.47 -16.73 -6.90
N ARG A 144 -16.95 -16.19 -5.78
CA ARG A 144 -18.26 -15.53 -5.66
C ARG A 144 -18.28 -14.11 -6.26
N ILE A 145 -17.11 -13.52 -6.51
CA ILE A 145 -17.00 -12.20 -7.16
C ILE A 145 -17.08 -12.38 -8.69
N ALA A 146 -18.08 -11.77 -9.31
CA ALA A 146 -18.39 -11.90 -10.73
C ALA A 146 -17.27 -11.34 -11.63
N CYS A 147 -16.64 -10.24 -11.21
CA CYS A 147 -15.54 -9.61 -11.92
C CYS A 147 -14.35 -10.58 -12.10
N LYS A 148 -13.97 -10.80 -13.36
CA LYS A 148 -12.88 -11.73 -13.70
C LYS A 148 -11.51 -11.08 -13.56
N ARG A 149 -11.41 -9.78 -13.82
CA ARG A 149 -10.17 -9.01 -13.76
C ARG A 149 -10.06 -8.29 -12.43
N LEU A 150 -9.47 -8.96 -11.45
CA LEU A 150 -9.27 -8.42 -10.10
C LEU A 150 -7.77 -8.25 -9.86
N HIS A 151 -7.31 -7.02 -9.66
CA HIS A 151 -5.94 -6.70 -9.26
C HIS A 151 -5.88 -6.41 -7.77
N LEU A 152 -4.93 -6.99 -7.07
CA LEU A 152 -4.69 -6.73 -5.64
C LEU A 152 -3.48 -5.82 -5.47
N ILE A 153 -3.65 -4.74 -4.70
CA ILE A 153 -2.54 -4.00 -4.11
C ILE A 153 -2.34 -4.54 -2.69
N GLN A 154 -1.25 -5.23 -2.43
CA GLN A 154 -1.07 -6.06 -1.23
C GLN A 154 -1.15 -5.25 0.08
N GLY A 155 -2.04 -5.65 1.00
CA GLY A 155 -2.16 -5.13 2.37
C GLY A 155 -1.35 -5.91 3.41
N ASN A 156 -1.51 -5.59 4.71
CA ASN A 156 -0.82 -6.32 5.79
C ASN A 156 -1.43 -7.69 6.10
N HIS A 157 -2.73 -7.86 5.88
CA HIS A 157 -3.41 -9.13 6.13
C HIS A 157 -3.16 -10.13 5.00
N ASP A 158 -2.87 -9.64 3.79
CA ASP A 158 -2.55 -10.48 2.64
C ASP A 158 -1.17 -11.15 2.79
N PRO A 159 -1.01 -12.44 2.42
CA PRO A 159 0.25 -13.16 2.56
C PRO A 159 1.27 -12.68 1.52
N ARG A 160 2.54 -12.60 1.92
CA ARG A 160 3.64 -12.26 1.02
C ARG A 160 4.33 -13.51 0.48
N GLY A 161 4.48 -13.59 -0.85
CA GLY A 161 5.19 -14.69 -1.52
C GLY A 161 4.41 -16.01 -1.56
N GLU A 162 3.10 -15.99 -1.29
CA GLU A 162 2.23 -17.16 -1.35
C GLU A 162 1.58 -17.27 -2.73
N LYS A 163 2.21 -18.02 -3.62
CA LYS A 163 1.82 -18.12 -5.03
C LYS A 163 0.39 -18.58 -5.26
N LYS A 164 -0.17 -19.41 -4.37
CA LYS A 164 -1.56 -19.87 -4.52
C LYS A 164 -2.55 -18.76 -4.20
N PHE A 165 -2.23 -17.89 -3.24
CA PHE A 165 -3.02 -16.69 -2.98
C PHE A 165 -2.90 -15.70 -4.14
N ASP A 166 -1.68 -15.47 -4.62
CA ASP A 166 -1.45 -14.52 -5.72
C ASP A 166 -2.22 -14.92 -6.99
N ALA A 167 -2.35 -16.22 -7.24
CA ALA A 167 -3.08 -16.77 -8.39
C ALA A 167 -4.60 -16.54 -8.35
N LEU A 168 -5.17 -16.06 -7.24
CA LEU A 168 -6.57 -15.65 -7.14
C LEU A 168 -6.84 -14.34 -7.89
N PHE A 169 -5.80 -13.58 -8.19
CA PHE A 169 -5.85 -12.25 -8.79
C PHE A 169 -5.18 -12.27 -10.16
N GLU A 170 -5.56 -11.30 -11.02
CA GLU A 170 -4.89 -11.12 -12.31
C GLU A 170 -3.48 -10.54 -12.12
N SER A 171 -3.29 -9.71 -11.08
CA SER A 171 -1.98 -9.34 -10.57
C SER A 171 -2.02 -9.07 -9.08
N VAL A 172 -0.86 -9.20 -8.44
CA VAL A 172 -0.60 -8.71 -7.09
C VAL A 172 0.59 -7.78 -7.16
N ASP A 173 0.39 -6.54 -6.73
CA ASP A 173 1.40 -5.49 -6.74
C ASP A 173 1.52 -4.89 -5.33
N GLU A 174 2.72 -4.47 -4.92
CA GLU A 174 2.85 -3.73 -3.64
C GLU A 174 2.37 -2.29 -3.79
N ILE A 175 2.69 -1.66 -4.92
CA ILE A 175 2.34 -0.28 -5.24
C ILE A 175 2.24 -0.13 -6.76
N ILE A 176 1.21 0.57 -7.23
CA ILE A 176 1.10 0.97 -8.63
C ILE A 176 1.20 2.50 -8.72
N THR A 177 2.05 2.99 -9.62
CA THR A 177 2.20 4.42 -9.89
C THR A 177 2.27 4.67 -11.39
N ALA A 178 1.24 5.30 -11.95
CA ALA A 178 1.21 5.58 -13.39
C ALA A 178 0.45 6.86 -13.73
N LYS A 179 0.79 7.45 -14.88
CA LYS A 179 -0.03 8.45 -15.56
C LYS A 179 -0.82 7.74 -16.66
N GLY A 180 -2.02 8.18 -16.94
CA GLY A 180 -2.87 7.64 -18.01
C GLY A 180 -3.79 6.49 -17.56
N ILE A 181 -3.87 6.16 -16.26
CA ILE A 181 -4.76 5.08 -15.79
C ILE A 181 -6.18 5.42 -16.19
N ALA A 182 -6.85 4.54 -16.95
CA ALA A 182 -8.16 4.80 -17.54
C ALA A 182 -8.26 6.19 -18.24
N GLY A 183 -7.19 6.63 -18.91
CA GLY A 183 -7.14 7.92 -19.60
C GLY A 183 -6.93 9.15 -18.70
N VAL A 184 -6.77 8.98 -17.39
CA VAL A 184 -6.48 10.09 -16.46
C VAL A 184 -5.08 10.64 -16.70
N ALA A 185 -4.96 11.92 -17.06
CA ALA A 185 -3.68 12.54 -17.40
C ALA A 185 -2.72 12.68 -16.20
N GLU A 186 -3.27 12.93 -15.00
CA GLU A 186 -2.51 13.01 -13.76
C GLU A 186 -1.95 11.64 -13.35
N ARG A 187 -0.92 11.67 -12.51
CA ARG A 187 -0.40 10.44 -11.90
C ARG A 187 -1.38 9.97 -10.82
N VAL A 188 -1.61 8.68 -10.76
CA VAL A 188 -2.35 8.02 -9.67
C VAL A 188 -1.42 7.03 -8.98
N VAL A 189 -1.40 7.08 -7.65
CA VAL A 189 -0.63 6.20 -6.77
C VAL A 189 -1.62 5.33 -6.00
N LEU A 190 -1.60 4.03 -6.29
CA LEU A 190 -2.40 3.01 -5.61
C LEU A 190 -1.51 2.28 -4.62
N PHE A 191 -1.79 2.40 -3.33
CA PHE A 191 -1.02 1.78 -2.26
C PHE A 191 -1.94 1.52 -1.06
N HIS A 192 -1.83 0.36 -0.41
CA HIS A 192 -2.72 0.03 0.70
C HIS A 192 -2.63 1.04 1.86
N TYR A 193 -1.41 1.43 2.25
CA TYR A 193 -1.22 2.39 3.35
C TYR A 193 -1.39 3.84 2.89
N PRO A 194 -1.94 4.74 3.74
CA PRO A 194 -1.90 6.16 3.47
C PRO A 194 -0.46 6.68 3.48
N LEU A 195 -0.03 7.25 2.36
CA LEU A 195 1.24 7.95 2.29
C LEU A 195 1.10 9.38 2.79
N GLU A 196 2.04 9.81 3.63
CA GLU A 196 2.21 11.23 3.94
C GLU A 196 2.75 11.97 2.70
N GLN A 197 3.68 11.40 1.94
CA GLN A 197 4.13 11.99 0.68
C GLN A 197 4.13 10.93 -0.42
N TRP A 198 3.55 11.26 -1.58
CA TRP A 198 3.53 10.39 -2.74
C TRP A 198 4.07 11.09 -3.98
N GLN A 199 4.45 10.29 -4.97
CA GLN A 199 5.07 10.78 -6.19
C GLN A 199 4.10 11.72 -6.94
N GLY A 200 4.52 12.98 -7.08
CA GLY A 200 3.73 14.01 -7.77
C GLY A 200 2.66 14.68 -6.91
N ARG A 201 2.64 14.49 -5.57
CA ARG A 201 1.72 15.19 -4.66
C ARG A 201 1.71 16.72 -4.91
N PRO A 202 2.87 17.43 -4.93
CA PRO A 202 2.90 18.88 -5.21
C PRO A 202 2.41 19.27 -6.60
N THR A 203 2.42 18.35 -7.56
CA THR A 203 2.01 18.59 -8.95
C THR A 203 0.63 18.00 -9.27
N GLY A 204 -0.14 17.65 -8.23
CA GLY A 204 -1.54 17.28 -8.36
C GLY A 204 -1.81 15.79 -8.61
N ALA A 205 -0.85 14.91 -8.37
CA ALA A 205 -1.09 13.47 -8.42
C ALA A 205 -2.11 13.04 -7.34
N PHE A 206 -2.88 12.00 -7.66
CA PHE A 206 -3.85 11.39 -6.74
C PHE A 206 -3.22 10.22 -5.99
N HIS A 207 -3.71 9.97 -4.79
CA HIS A 207 -3.36 8.78 -4.01
C HIS A 207 -4.61 8.09 -3.48
N LEU A 208 -4.80 6.83 -3.86
CA LEU A 208 -5.88 6.00 -3.33
C LEU A 208 -5.27 4.95 -2.39
N HIS A 209 -5.87 4.79 -1.21
CA HIS A 209 -5.43 3.85 -0.18
C HIS A 209 -6.60 3.16 0.52
N GLY A 210 -6.29 2.29 1.48
CA GLY A 210 -7.23 1.72 2.46
C GLY A 210 -6.67 1.88 3.87
N HIS A 211 -6.67 0.79 4.65
CA HIS A 211 -5.95 0.59 5.91
C HIS A 211 -6.44 1.39 7.13
N VAL A 212 -6.94 2.61 6.95
CA VAL A 212 -7.30 3.49 8.08
C VAL A 212 -8.77 3.42 8.48
N HIS A 213 -9.59 2.66 7.76
CA HIS A 213 -10.99 2.38 8.09
C HIS A 213 -11.81 3.64 8.39
N GLY A 214 -11.59 4.73 7.65
CA GLY A 214 -12.28 6.01 7.87
C GLY A 214 -11.78 6.86 9.04
N PHE A 215 -10.75 6.41 9.78
CA PHE A 215 -10.17 7.15 10.91
C PHE A 215 -8.94 8.01 10.53
N GLY A 216 -8.59 8.04 9.24
CA GLY A 216 -7.49 8.85 8.72
C GLY A 216 -7.82 10.35 8.62
N THR A 217 -6.77 11.17 8.52
CA THR A 217 -6.95 12.60 8.22
C THR A 217 -7.33 12.81 6.75
N THR A 218 -8.29 13.71 6.51
CA THR A 218 -8.60 14.15 5.15
C THR A 218 -7.42 14.94 4.58
N VAL A 219 -6.94 14.52 3.42
CA VAL A 219 -5.85 15.18 2.70
C VAL A 219 -6.28 15.39 1.25
N ALA A 220 -6.11 16.61 0.73
CA ALA A 220 -6.46 16.94 -0.65
C ALA A 220 -5.82 15.96 -1.65
N ARG A 221 -6.65 15.44 -2.57
CA ARG A 221 -6.30 14.45 -3.60
C ARG A 221 -5.83 13.09 -3.08
N ARG A 222 -6.07 12.79 -1.80
CA ARG A 222 -5.93 11.46 -1.21
C ARG A 222 -7.30 10.93 -0.82
N HIS A 223 -7.57 9.65 -1.09
CA HIS A 223 -8.85 9.02 -0.72
C HIS A 223 -8.65 7.68 -0.03
N ASP A 224 -9.41 7.48 1.05
CA ASP A 224 -9.57 6.18 1.70
C ASP A 224 -10.67 5.39 0.98
N CYS A 225 -10.27 4.34 0.27
CA CYS A 225 -11.15 3.43 -0.46
C CYS A 225 -11.63 2.27 0.41
N GLY A 226 -11.27 2.23 1.69
CA GLY A 226 -11.74 1.25 2.66
C GLY A 226 -13.25 1.27 2.76
N ILE A 227 -13.87 0.09 2.80
CA ILE A 227 -15.33 -0.03 2.88
C ILE A 227 -15.92 0.54 4.18
N ASP A 228 -15.10 0.75 5.21
CA ASP A 228 -15.50 1.31 6.49
C ASP A 228 -15.56 2.85 6.49
N ALA A 229 -14.98 3.51 5.47
CA ALA A 229 -15.21 4.93 5.25
C ALA A 229 -16.66 5.14 4.77
N LYS A 230 -17.48 5.81 5.60
CA LYS A 230 -18.94 5.89 5.44
C LYS A 230 -19.38 6.43 4.07
N GLU A 231 -18.61 7.35 3.51
CA GLU A 231 -18.85 7.95 2.20
C GLU A 231 -18.81 6.94 1.04
N ASN A 232 -18.14 5.79 1.22
CA ASN A 232 -18.00 4.76 0.19
C ASN A 232 -19.24 3.83 0.14
N GLY A 233 -20.11 3.88 1.15
CA GLY A 233 -21.33 3.07 1.21
C GLY A 233 -21.10 1.55 1.17
N CYS A 234 -19.91 1.09 1.57
CA CYS A 234 -19.46 -0.30 1.45
C CYS A 234 -19.54 -0.88 0.03
N THR A 235 -19.42 -0.03 -1.01
CA THR A 235 -19.47 -0.45 -2.42
C THR A 235 -18.20 -0.04 -3.17
N PRO A 236 -17.76 -0.80 -4.20
CA PRO A 236 -16.68 -0.36 -5.07
C PRO A 236 -17.02 0.95 -5.78
N MET A 237 -16.08 1.89 -5.75
CA MET A 237 -16.25 3.19 -6.40
C MET A 237 -15.77 3.15 -7.85
N ARG A 238 -16.54 3.76 -8.75
CA ARG A 238 -16.12 3.94 -10.14
C ARG A 238 -14.95 4.91 -10.22
N PHE A 239 -13.84 4.46 -10.80
CA PHE A 239 -12.55 5.16 -10.74
C PHE A 239 -12.58 6.57 -11.34
N ASP A 240 -13.20 6.75 -12.50
CA ASP A 240 -13.29 8.05 -13.18
C ASP A 240 -14.09 9.08 -12.36
N ALA A 241 -15.20 8.66 -11.75
CA ALA A 241 -16.01 9.48 -10.87
C ALA A 241 -15.24 9.89 -9.61
N LEU A 242 -14.55 8.93 -8.97
CA LEU A 242 -13.71 9.20 -7.79
C LEU A 242 -12.59 10.21 -8.12
N ILE A 243 -11.87 10.00 -9.21
CA ILE A 243 -10.82 10.93 -9.65
C ILE A 243 -11.41 12.30 -10.00
N GLY A 244 -12.59 12.33 -10.61
CA GLY A 244 -13.34 13.56 -10.89
C GLY A 244 -13.58 14.38 -9.62
N HIS A 245 -14.08 13.74 -8.57
CA HIS A 245 -14.32 14.38 -7.27
C HIS A 245 -13.01 14.87 -6.63
N LEU A 246 -11.97 14.03 -6.58
CA LEU A 246 -10.68 14.42 -5.99
C LEU A 246 -10.03 15.60 -6.72
N ARG A 247 -10.26 15.74 -8.03
CA ARG A 247 -9.71 16.83 -8.84
C ARG A 247 -10.24 18.21 -8.41
N GLU A 248 -11.43 18.26 -7.78
CA GLU A 248 -12.01 19.50 -7.22
C GLU A 248 -11.15 20.09 -6.11
N SER A 249 -10.38 19.26 -5.40
CA SER A 249 -9.39 19.72 -4.44
C SER A 249 -8.10 20.19 -5.13
N PRO A 250 -7.46 21.28 -4.68
CA PRO A 250 -6.19 21.73 -5.24
C PRO A 250 -5.05 20.73 -4.93
N PRO A 251 -3.95 20.77 -5.70
CA PRO A 251 -2.72 20.07 -5.32
C PRO A 251 -2.26 20.44 -3.90
N SER A 252 -1.63 19.50 -3.21
CA SER A 252 -1.12 19.68 -1.83
C SER A 252 0.33 19.22 -1.71
N GLY A 253 0.91 19.27 -0.51
CA GLY A 253 2.27 18.78 -0.24
C GLY A 253 3.30 19.90 -0.13
N PHE A 254 4.58 19.52 -0.16
CA PHE A 254 5.66 20.47 0.03
C PHE A 254 5.79 21.42 -1.17
N VAL A 255 6.05 22.69 -0.88
CA VAL A 255 6.49 23.68 -1.86
C VAL A 255 7.99 23.86 -1.68
N ARG A 256 8.77 23.71 -2.75
CA ARG A 256 10.18 24.13 -2.73
C ARG A 256 10.17 25.64 -2.91
N THR A 257 10.37 26.35 -1.81
CA THR A 257 10.68 27.80 -1.82
C THR A 257 12.08 28.02 -2.37
#